data_AF-A0A3D2DP31-F1
#
_entry.id   AF-A0A3D2DP31-F1
#
_cell.length_a   1.000
_cell.length_b   1.000
_cell.length_c   1.000
_cell.angle_alpha   90.00
_cell.angle_beta   90.00
_cell.angle_gamma   90.00
#
_symmetry.space_group_name_H-M   'P 1'
#
loop_
_entity.id
_entity.type
_entity.pdbx_description
1 polymer ?
#
loop_
_entity_poly.entity_id
_entity_poly.type
_entity_poly.pdbx_seq_one_letter_code
_entity_poly.pdbx_strand_id
1 'polypeptide(L)'
;MNEVNVSADCADKRKADGKLNNKGFSLVEMLIALTISGIVLSALVVLIESSVYNFTKQTAQAQLQSDADIALNQVENDIMEADMLIMYRSPDKNSGYDYYLTKYSNTNKSRYYGYIWDKANKILYFSNDFYPLGDKPLDNVSVACEYVEDFSIKIDDKCVSAGDVEQPTTRVGETPKKEEGVILTSNIKVKAYIKLSKQNVSREVKREVSLRNSLYGDDLTNKVKIVKVNGSDKTIIEIKYFKLGDIKAQGYVDA
;
A
#
# COMPACT_ATOMS: atom_id res chain seq x y z
N MET A 1 67.78 90.67 -16.67
CA MET A 1 67.20 90.19 -15.40
C MET A 1 65.74 89.90 -15.69
N ASN A 2 65.37 88.63 -15.88
CA ASN A 2 64.83 87.71 -14.85
C ASN A 2 63.52 88.26 -14.26
N GLU A 3 62.37 87.60 -14.19
CA GLU A 3 61.92 86.20 -14.34
C GLU A 3 60.43 86.22 -14.77
N VAL A 4 59.98 85.38 -15.71
CA VAL A 4 59.26 84.09 -15.54
C VAL A 4 58.09 84.06 -14.52
N ASN A 5 56.87 83.86 -15.03
CA ASN A 5 56.02 82.66 -14.86
C ASN A 5 54.56 82.80 -14.39
N VAL A 6 53.70 82.09 -15.15
CA VAL A 6 52.40 81.45 -14.88
C VAL A 6 51.20 82.26 -14.35
N SER A 7 50.16 82.34 -15.18
CA SER A 7 48.79 81.97 -14.80
C SER A 7 48.11 81.42 -16.06
N ALA A 8 48.07 80.10 -16.23
CA ALA A 8 46.88 79.28 -15.97
C ALA A 8 45.64 79.85 -16.70
N ASP A 9 45.26 79.22 -17.82
CA ASP A 9 44.15 78.23 -17.82
C ASP A 9 42.81 78.99 -17.82
N CYS A 10 41.85 78.81 -18.73
CA CYS A 10 41.35 77.54 -19.19
C CYS A 10 40.40 77.77 -20.39
N ALA A 11 40.60 76.97 -21.44
CA ALA A 11 39.55 76.38 -22.27
C ALA A 11 38.37 77.26 -22.75
N ASP A 12 38.53 77.85 -23.93
CA ASP A 12 37.43 77.98 -24.91
C ASP A 12 37.01 76.57 -25.40
N LYS A 13 36.39 75.79 -24.50
CA LYS A 13 35.58 74.65 -24.89
C LYS A 13 34.19 75.20 -25.15
N ARG A 14 33.95 75.59 -26.40
CA ARG A 14 32.60 75.59 -26.98
C ARG A 14 31.90 74.35 -26.49
N LYS A 15 30.91 74.54 -25.59
CA LYS A 15 29.92 73.51 -25.32
C LYS A 15 29.24 73.26 -26.65
N ALA A 16 29.68 72.24 -27.37
CA ALA A 16 28.77 71.54 -28.26
C ALA A 16 27.60 71.18 -27.36
N ASP A 17 26.47 71.87 -27.57
CA ASP A 17 25.17 71.42 -27.11
C ASP A 17 24.99 70.02 -27.69
N GLY A 18 25.51 69.03 -26.96
CA GLY A 18 25.06 67.67 -27.03
C GLY A 18 23.61 67.74 -26.60
N LYS A 19 22.74 68.03 -27.55
CA LYS A 19 21.29 67.94 -27.43
C LYS A 19 21.05 66.55 -26.86
N LEU A 20 20.80 66.49 -25.56
CA LEU A 20 20.45 65.27 -24.87
C LEU A 20 19.13 64.85 -25.50
N ASN A 21 19.22 63.97 -26.50
CA ASN A 21 18.09 63.28 -27.08
C ASN A 21 17.59 62.30 -26.02
N ASN A 22 16.97 62.83 -24.97
CA ASN A 22 16.20 62.07 -24.01
C ASN A 22 14.96 61.56 -24.74
N LYS A 23 15.13 60.47 -25.49
CA LYS A 23 14.02 59.61 -25.91
C LYS A 23 13.50 58.90 -24.66
N GLY A 24 12.82 59.65 -23.79
CA GLY A 24 12.07 59.07 -22.69
C GLY A 24 10.96 58.17 -23.24
N PHE A 25 10.60 57.13 -22.49
CA PHE A 25 9.47 56.28 -22.85
C PHE A 25 8.19 57.10 -22.91
N SER A 26 7.44 56.95 -23.99
CA SER A 26 6.09 57.49 -24.08
C SER A 26 5.17 56.71 -23.14
N LEU A 27 4.17 57.40 -22.58
CA LEU A 27 3.13 56.79 -21.74
C LEU A 27 2.47 55.57 -22.44
N VAL A 28 2.27 55.68 -23.76
CA VAL A 28 1.67 54.62 -24.58
C VAL A 28 2.59 53.40 -24.68
N GLU A 29 3.90 53.61 -24.85
CA GLU A 29 4.88 52.52 -24.92
C GLU A 29 4.95 51.77 -23.59
N MET A 30 4.87 52.48 -22.47
CA MET A 30 4.79 51.89 -21.14
C MET A 30 3.50 51.08 -20.94
N LEU A 31 2.35 51.59 -21.38
CA LEU A 31 1.06 50.88 -21.32
C LEU A 31 1.07 49.58 -22.14
N ILE A 32 1.60 49.63 -23.36
CA ILE A 32 1.72 48.45 -24.22
C ILE A 32 2.68 47.43 -23.59
N ALA A 33 3.83 47.88 -23.09
CA ALA A 33 4.81 47.00 -22.43
C ALA A 33 4.25 46.30 -21.19
N LEU A 34 3.50 47.02 -20.34
CA LEU A 34 2.85 46.46 -19.16
C LEU A 34 1.76 45.45 -19.53
N THR A 35 0.97 45.75 -20.56
CA THR A 35 -0.10 44.86 -21.03
C THR A 35 0.48 43.53 -21.55
N ILE A 36 1.51 43.59 -22.40
CA ILE A 36 2.18 42.39 -22.91
C ILE A 36 2.84 41.61 -21.77
N SER A 37 3.52 42.30 -20.86
CA SER A 37 4.17 41.66 -19.70
C SER A 37 3.15 40.95 -18.81
N GLY A 38 1.98 41.56 -18.57
CA GLY A 38 0.89 40.93 -17.81
C GLY A 38 0.38 39.65 -18.44
N ILE A 39 0.17 39.65 -19.76
CA ILE A 39 -0.27 38.44 -20.49
C ILE A 39 0.80 37.34 -20.39
N VAL A 40 2.06 37.67 -20.66
CA VAL A 40 3.17 36.70 -20.62
C VAL A 40 3.34 36.11 -19.21
N LEU A 41 3.31 36.95 -18.17
CA LEU A 41 3.42 36.50 -16.78
C LEU A 41 2.24 35.61 -16.39
N SER A 42 1.02 35.96 -16.78
CA SER A 42 -0.16 35.14 -16.47
C SER A 42 -0.09 33.76 -17.15
N ALA A 43 0.34 33.70 -18.41
CA ALA A 43 0.54 32.44 -19.11
C ALA A 43 1.65 31.60 -18.46
N LEU A 44 2.75 32.23 -18.02
CA LEU A 44 3.85 31.56 -17.35
C LEU A 44 3.40 30.93 -16.02
N VAL A 45 2.62 31.66 -15.21
CA VAL A 45 2.10 31.16 -13.93
C VAL A 45 1.26 29.91 -14.14
N VAL A 46 0.32 29.92 -15.09
CA VAL A 46 -0.53 28.75 -15.39
C VAL A 46 0.30 27.55 -15.83
N LEU A 47 1.34 27.77 -16.64
CA LEU A 47 2.24 26.71 -17.09
C LEU A 47 3.04 26.12 -15.92
N ILE A 48 3.54 26.95 -15.01
CA ILE A 48 4.28 26.50 -13.81
C ILE A 48 3.34 25.72 -12.88
N GLU A 49 2.16 26.25 -12.57
CA GLU A 49 1.18 25.57 -11.70
C GLU A 49 0.79 24.20 -12.27
N SER A 50 0.49 24.15 -13.57
CA SER A 50 0.18 22.89 -14.27
C SER A 50 1.36 21.93 -14.25
N SER A 51 2.58 22.41 -14.50
CA SER A 51 3.80 21.59 -14.51
C SER A 51 4.08 21.00 -13.12
N VAL A 52 4.03 21.82 -12.07
CA VAL A 52 4.24 21.38 -10.69
C VAL A 52 3.17 20.38 -10.27
N TYR A 53 1.88 20.67 -10.53
CA TYR A 53 0.79 19.76 -10.22
C TYR A 53 0.96 18.40 -10.90
N ASN A 54 1.28 18.39 -12.19
CA ASN A 54 1.51 17.15 -12.93
C ASN A 54 2.76 16.41 -12.45
N PHE A 55 3.84 17.12 -12.14
CA PHE A 55 5.05 16.52 -11.59
C PHE A 55 4.78 15.85 -10.24
N THR A 56 4.13 16.55 -9.31
CA THR A 56 3.73 16.00 -8.01
C THR A 56 2.85 14.76 -8.18
N LYS A 57 1.88 14.79 -9.09
CA LYS A 57 1.02 13.64 -9.39
C LYS A 57 1.81 12.45 -9.93
N GLN A 58 2.72 12.67 -10.87
CA GLN A 58 3.58 11.62 -11.43
C GLN A 58 4.52 11.03 -10.37
N THR A 59 5.12 11.88 -9.53
CA THR A 59 5.97 11.44 -8.42
C THR A 59 5.18 10.60 -7.42
N ALA A 60 3.98 11.04 -7.01
CA ALA A 60 3.12 10.28 -6.13
C ALA A 60 2.71 8.93 -6.75
N GLN A 61 2.38 8.92 -8.05
CA GLN A 61 2.05 7.69 -8.77
C GLN A 61 3.21 6.69 -8.80
N ALA A 62 4.42 7.17 -9.11
CA ALA A 62 5.61 6.33 -9.14
C ALA A 62 5.96 5.77 -7.75
N GLN A 63 5.82 6.60 -6.72
CA GLN A 63 6.01 6.18 -5.33
C GLN A 63 5.00 5.09 -4.95
N LEU A 64 3.70 5.31 -5.18
CA LEU A 64 2.66 4.32 -4.88
C LEU A 64 2.87 3.01 -5.65
N GLN A 65 3.37 3.07 -6.89
CA GLN A 65 3.71 1.85 -7.63
C GLN A 65 4.87 1.09 -6.98
N SER A 66 5.95 1.80 -6.64
CA SER A 66 7.10 1.21 -5.96
C SER A 66 6.70 0.58 -4.62
N ASP A 67 5.95 1.31 -3.80
CA ASP A 67 5.54 0.87 -2.46
C ASP A 67 4.61 -0.35 -2.52
N ALA A 68 3.65 -0.35 -3.46
CA ALA A 68 2.76 -1.49 -3.68
C ALA A 68 3.53 -2.74 -4.15
N ASP A 69 4.48 -2.57 -5.07
CA ASP A 69 5.28 -3.68 -5.58
C ASP A 69 6.23 -4.24 -4.51
N ILE A 70 6.86 -3.39 -3.69
CA ILE A 70 7.71 -3.83 -2.56
C ILE A 70 6.88 -4.62 -1.54
N ALA A 71 5.74 -4.06 -1.11
CA ALA A 71 4.87 -4.71 -0.14
C ALA A 71 4.35 -6.06 -0.65
N LEU A 72 3.87 -6.11 -1.90
CA LEU A 72 3.39 -7.38 -2.47
C LEU A 72 4.50 -8.37 -2.80
N ASN A 73 5.73 -7.93 -3.13
CA ASN A 73 6.88 -8.82 -3.25
C ASN A 73 7.14 -9.54 -1.91
N GLN A 74 7.08 -8.80 -0.80
CA GLN A 74 7.25 -9.40 0.52
C GLN A 74 6.11 -10.38 0.83
N VAL A 75 4.85 -9.97 0.61
CA VAL A 75 3.67 -10.81 0.82
C VAL A 75 3.74 -12.08 -0.03
N GLU A 76 4.17 -11.97 -1.29
CA GLU A 76 4.35 -13.11 -2.19
C GLU A 76 5.38 -14.10 -1.66
N ASN A 77 6.54 -13.62 -1.21
CA ASN A 77 7.56 -14.50 -0.62
C ASN A 77 7.04 -15.20 0.64
N ASP A 78 6.32 -14.48 1.50
CA ASP A 78 5.75 -15.03 2.72
C ASP A 78 4.63 -16.05 2.43
N ILE A 79 3.84 -15.84 1.36
CA ILE A 79 2.83 -16.81 0.90
C ILE A 79 3.51 -18.05 0.30
N MET A 80 4.55 -17.90 -0.51
CA MET A 80 5.25 -19.03 -1.13
C MET A 80 5.79 -20.01 -0.09
N GLU A 81 6.30 -19.48 1.02
CA GLU A 81 6.90 -20.23 2.14
C GLU A 81 5.90 -20.47 3.29
N ALA A 82 4.61 -20.17 3.09
CA ALA A 82 3.61 -20.30 4.13
C ALA A 82 3.31 -21.77 4.44
N ASP A 83 3.47 -22.15 5.70
CA ASP A 83 3.08 -23.47 6.21
C ASP A 83 1.60 -23.49 6.66
N MET A 84 1.00 -22.30 6.80
CA MET A 84 -0.36 -22.11 7.27
C MET A 84 -0.94 -20.82 6.70
N LEU A 85 -2.21 -20.84 6.29
CA LEU A 85 -2.96 -19.62 5.98
C LEU A 85 -4.10 -19.45 6.96
N ILE A 86 -4.09 -18.34 7.68
CA ILE A 86 -5.23 -17.90 8.49
C ILE A 86 -5.68 -16.55 7.96
N MET A 87 -6.94 -16.48 7.58
CA MET A 87 -7.61 -15.24 7.22
C MET A 87 -8.63 -14.96 8.30
N TYR A 88 -8.49 -13.83 8.96
CA TYR A 88 -9.45 -13.35 9.93
C TYR A 88 -9.88 -11.95 9.54
N ARG A 89 -11.13 -11.86 9.12
CA ARG A 89 -11.83 -10.59 8.97
C ARG A 89 -12.58 -10.31 10.26
N SER A 90 -12.32 -9.16 10.87
CA SER A 90 -13.02 -8.85 12.09
C SER A 90 -14.52 -8.62 11.85
N PRO A 91 -15.41 -9.24 12.64
CA PRO A 91 -16.86 -9.11 12.48
C PRO A 91 -17.36 -7.72 12.86
N ASP A 92 -16.62 -7.02 13.71
CA ASP A 92 -16.88 -5.62 14.00
C ASP A 92 -16.33 -4.76 12.87
N LYS A 93 -17.20 -3.97 12.23
CA LYS A 93 -16.77 -2.99 11.23
C LYS A 93 -15.84 -1.92 11.84
N ASN A 94 -15.84 -1.78 13.17
CA ASN A 94 -15.08 -0.79 13.92
C ASN A 94 -13.79 -1.30 14.56
N SER A 95 -13.53 -2.61 14.58
CA SER A 95 -12.26 -3.14 15.14
C SER A 95 -11.06 -2.86 14.24
N GLY A 96 -11.27 -2.29 13.05
CA GLY A 96 -10.24 -1.72 12.18
C GLY A 96 -9.28 -2.72 11.53
N TYR A 97 -9.13 -3.94 12.06
CA TYR A 97 -8.06 -4.86 11.64
C TYR A 97 -8.58 -6.08 10.88
N ASP A 98 -7.99 -6.34 9.70
CA ASP A 98 -8.02 -7.65 9.04
C ASP A 98 -6.64 -8.30 9.16
N TYR A 99 -6.61 -9.60 9.45
CA TYR A 99 -5.39 -10.34 9.75
C TYR A 99 -5.19 -11.46 8.73
N TYR A 100 -3.97 -11.57 8.23
CA TYR A 100 -3.57 -12.55 7.23
C TYR A 100 -2.26 -13.21 7.66
N LEU A 101 -2.34 -14.45 8.16
CA LEU A 101 -1.21 -15.17 8.76
C LEU A 101 -0.65 -16.18 7.78
N THR A 102 0.68 -16.28 7.73
CA THR A 102 1.42 -17.15 6.81
C THR A 102 2.24 -18.23 7.54
N LYS A 103 2.53 -18.04 8.83
CA LYS A 103 3.30 -19.02 9.61
C LYS A 103 2.96 -19.03 11.10
N TYR A 104 3.24 -20.15 11.74
CA TYR A 104 3.13 -20.37 13.18
C TYR A 104 4.52 -20.42 13.83
N SER A 105 4.68 -19.80 15.01
CA SER A 105 5.91 -19.86 15.77
C SER A 105 6.07 -21.22 16.45
N ASN A 106 7.12 -21.95 16.08
CA ASN A 106 7.49 -23.21 16.74
C ASN A 106 7.99 -23.01 18.18
N THR A 107 8.43 -21.80 18.53
CA THR A 107 8.93 -21.46 19.87
C THR A 107 7.80 -21.14 20.83
N ASN A 108 6.80 -20.37 20.38
CA ASN A 108 5.61 -20.03 21.16
C ASN A 108 4.37 -20.41 20.38
N LYS A 109 3.74 -21.51 20.81
CA LYS A 109 2.57 -22.17 20.21
C LYS A 109 1.27 -21.32 20.11
N SER A 110 1.38 -20.02 20.22
CA SER A 110 0.28 -19.06 20.15
C SER A 110 0.63 -17.82 19.34
N ARG A 111 1.85 -17.73 18.80
CA ARG A 111 2.35 -16.57 18.06
C ARG A 111 2.42 -16.89 16.57
N TYR A 112 2.05 -15.90 15.77
CA TYR A 112 1.91 -16.03 14.32
C TYR A 112 2.72 -14.98 13.61
N TYR A 113 3.07 -15.30 12.37
CA TYR A 113 3.71 -14.43 11.41
C TYR A 113 2.69 -14.03 10.36
N GLY A 114 2.72 -12.78 9.94
CA GLY A 114 1.91 -12.30 8.83
C GLY A 114 1.59 -10.82 8.92
N TYR A 115 0.44 -10.48 8.38
CA TYR A 115 0.04 -9.13 8.08
C TYR A 115 -1.21 -8.71 8.84
N ILE A 116 -1.23 -7.44 9.22
CA ILE A 116 -2.32 -6.80 9.95
C ILE A 116 -2.66 -5.54 9.18
N TRP A 117 -3.84 -5.50 8.55
CA TRP A 117 -4.31 -4.32 7.85
C TRP A 117 -5.16 -3.47 8.76
N ASP A 118 -4.63 -2.32 9.17
CA ASP A 118 -5.35 -1.26 9.86
C ASP A 118 -6.12 -0.40 8.85
N LYS A 119 -7.43 -0.65 8.74
CA LYS A 119 -8.34 0.06 7.85
C LYS A 119 -8.53 1.51 8.26
N ALA A 120 -8.48 1.81 9.56
CA ALA A 120 -8.74 3.15 10.07
C ALA A 120 -7.56 4.07 9.77
N ASN A 121 -6.34 3.59 10.01
CA ASN A 121 -5.11 4.34 9.75
C ASN A 121 -4.57 4.15 8.33
N LYS A 122 -5.13 3.21 7.56
CA LYS A 122 -4.71 2.85 6.20
C LYS A 122 -3.25 2.39 6.15
N ILE A 123 -2.87 1.55 7.11
CA ILE A 123 -1.51 1.03 7.24
C ILE A 123 -1.56 -0.50 7.24
N LEU A 124 -0.71 -1.11 6.44
CA LEU A 124 -0.42 -2.53 6.51
C LEU A 124 0.81 -2.72 7.39
N TYR A 125 0.64 -3.50 8.45
CA TYR A 125 1.72 -3.91 9.32
C TYR A 125 2.12 -5.35 9.04
N PHE A 126 3.38 -5.65 9.31
CA PHE A 126 3.95 -6.99 9.36
C PHE A 126 4.41 -7.28 10.79
N SER A 127 4.17 -8.50 11.26
CA SER A 127 4.76 -8.97 12.51
C SER A 127 5.14 -10.43 12.39
N ASN A 128 6.23 -10.78 13.05
CA ASN A 128 6.74 -12.13 13.19
C ASN A 128 6.39 -12.75 14.55
N ASP A 129 5.70 -12.02 15.42
CA ASP A 129 5.43 -12.43 16.80
C ASP A 129 4.13 -11.80 17.34
N PHE A 130 2.98 -12.14 16.75
CA PHE A 130 1.72 -11.59 17.22
C PHE A 130 0.65 -12.64 17.53
N TYR A 131 -0.23 -12.29 18.46
CA TYR A 131 -1.39 -13.08 18.83
C TYR A 131 -2.64 -12.50 18.13
N PRO A 132 -3.22 -13.17 17.12
CA PRO A 132 -4.47 -12.72 16.53
C PRO A 132 -5.54 -12.71 17.62
N LEU A 133 -6.35 -11.64 17.69
CA LEU A 133 -7.42 -11.46 18.69
C LEU A 133 -6.98 -11.05 20.11
N GLY A 134 -5.71 -10.67 20.29
CA GLY A 134 -5.23 -10.07 21.54
C GLY A 134 -5.74 -8.64 21.76
N ASP A 135 -5.67 -8.16 23.00
CA ASP A 135 -6.15 -6.81 23.35
C ASP A 135 -5.25 -5.68 22.82
N LYS A 136 -4.05 -6.02 22.31
CA LYS A 136 -3.08 -5.11 21.71
C LYS A 136 -2.52 -5.68 20.39
N PRO A 137 -3.26 -5.55 19.28
CA PRO A 137 -2.86 -6.18 18.02
C PRO A 137 -1.65 -5.52 17.34
N LEU A 138 -1.26 -4.32 17.78
CA LEU A 138 -0.14 -3.56 17.21
C LEU A 138 1.13 -3.60 18.08
N ASP A 139 1.21 -4.47 19.08
CA ASP A 139 2.45 -4.70 19.82
C ASP A 139 3.43 -5.53 18.95
N ASN A 140 4.70 -5.12 18.87
CA ASN A 140 5.76 -5.78 18.08
C ASN A 140 5.45 -5.90 16.57
N VAL A 141 4.99 -4.81 15.97
CA VAL A 141 4.72 -4.74 14.53
C VAL A 141 5.66 -3.75 13.83
N SER A 142 5.93 -4.02 12.56
CA SER A 142 6.65 -3.14 11.64
C SER A 142 5.71 -2.64 10.56
N VAL A 143 5.85 -1.39 10.13
CA VAL A 143 5.10 -0.87 8.97
C VAL A 143 5.58 -1.58 7.71
N ALA A 144 4.68 -2.27 7.01
CA ALA A 144 4.96 -2.90 5.72
C ALA A 144 4.57 -1.98 4.55
N CYS A 145 3.45 -1.25 4.67
CA CYS A 145 3.01 -0.31 3.65
C CYS A 145 2.06 0.75 4.25
N GLU A 146 2.17 1.99 3.79
CA GLU A 146 1.25 3.08 4.15
C GLU A 146 0.26 3.37 3.02
N TYR A 147 -0.78 4.16 3.30
CA TYR A 147 -1.78 4.60 2.34
C TYR A 147 -2.64 3.46 1.76
N VAL A 148 -2.81 2.38 2.52
CA VAL A 148 -3.51 1.16 2.13
C VAL A 148 -5.02 1.32 2.26
N GLU A 149 -5.70 1.53 1.13
CA GLU A 149 -7.16 1.65 1.04
C GLU A 149 -7.87 0.30 1.03
N ASP A 150 -7.22 -0.72 0.47
CA ASP A 150 -7.75 -2.08 0.44
C ASP A 150 -6.60 -3.10 0.42
N PHE A 151 -6.78 -4.20 1.15
CA PHE A 151 -5.83 -5.30 1.19
C PHE A 151 -6.55 -6.62 1.38
N SER A 152 -6.21 -7.60 0.55
CA SER A 152 -6.76 -8.94 0.69
C SER A 152 -5.82 -10.02 0.20
N ILE A 153 -5.82 -11.14 0.92
CA ILE A 153 -5.24 -12.40 0.51
C ILE A 153 -6.38 -13.43 0.46
N LYS A 154 -6.59 -14.08 -0.68
CA LYS A 154 -7.68 -15.04 -0.89
C LYS A 154 -7.18 -16.29 -1.60
N ILE A 155 -7.76 -17.44 -1.30
CA ILE A 155 -7.50 -18.68 -2.02
C ILE A 155 -8.25 -18.64 -3.36
N ASP A 156 -7.63 -19.11 -4.44
CA ASP A 156 -8.30 -19.28 -5.73
C ASP A 156 -9.43 -20.31 -5.63
N ASP A 157 -10.62 -20.02 -6.16
CA ASP A 157 -11.78 -20.90 -6.08
C ASP A 157 -11.56 -22.26 -6.71
N LYS A 158 -10.70 -22.35 -7.73
CA LYS A 158 -10.35 -23.62 -8.38
C LYS A 158 -9.56 -24.54 -7.48
N CYS A 159 -8.95 -24.01 -6.43
CA CYS A 159 -8.22 -24.78 -5.44
C CYS A 159 -9.12 -25.34 -4.33
N VAL A 160 -10.43 -25.03 -4.35
CA VAL A 160 -11.37 -25.35 -3.27
C VAL A 160 -12.59 -26.10 -3.80
N SER A 161 -12.86 -27.30 -3.28
CA SER A 161 -14.06 -28.08 -3.62
C SER A 161 -14.79 -28.60 -2.38
N ALA A 162 -16.06 -28.96 -2.55
CA ALA A 162 -16.83 -29.65 -1.51
C ALA A 162 -16.60 -31.16 -1.60
N GLY A 163 -16.52 -31.83 -0.46
CA GLY A 163 -16.50 -33.29 -0.40
C GLY A 163 -16.57 -33.83 1.03
N ASP A 164 -16.65 -35.15 1.16
CA ASP A 164 -16.78 -35.81 2.46
C ASP A 164 -15.44 -35.82 3.19
N VAL A 165 -15.41 -35.22 4.37
CA VAL A 165 -14.28 -35.22 5.30
C VAL A 165 -14.59 -36.17 6.45
N GLU A 166 -13.70 -37.13 6.69
CA GLU A 166 -13.80 -38.02 7.84
C GLU A 166 -13.42 -37.29 9.13
N GLN A 167 -14.32 -37.31 10.11
CA GLN A 167 -14.03 -36.80 11.44
C GLN A 167 -13.14 -37.78 12.22
N PRO A 168 -12.14 -37.29 12.96
CA PRO A 168 -11.33 -38.13 13.84
C PRO A 168 -12.22 -38.75 14.92
N THR A 169 -12.24 -40.08 15.03
CA THR A 169 -12.95 -40.79 16.08
C THR A 169 -12.07 -40.90 17.33
N THR A 170 -12.63 -40.62 18.50
CA THR A 170 -11.90 -40.71 19.78
C THR A 170 -11.88 -42.12 20.36
N ARG A 171 -12.51 -43.09 19.69
CA ARG A 171 -12.67 -44.48 20.16
C ARG A 171 -12.26 -45.48 19.08
N VAL A 172 -11.39 -46.40 19.46
CA VAL A 172 -10.93 -47.51 18.60
C VAL A 172 -12.13 -48.40 18.25
N GLY A 173 -12.46 -48.52 16.97
CA GLY A 173 -13.56 -49.34 16.46
C GLY A 173 -14.84 -48.59 16.06
N GLU A 174 -14.93 -47.27 16.29
CA GLU A 174 -16.03 -46.46 15.73
C GLU A 174 -15.77 -46.14 14.25
N THR A 175 -16.80 -46.33 13.41
CA THR A 175 -16.75 -45.92 12.00
C THR A 175 -16.63 -44.38 11.92
N PRO A 176 -15.67 -43.84 11.16
CA PRO A 176 -15.51 -42.40 11.00
C PRO A 176 -16.81 -41.78 10.47
N LYS A 177 -17.30 -40.75 11.16
CA LYS A 177 -18.41 -39.95 10.64
C LYS A 177 -17.88 -39.14 9.47
N LYS A 178 -18.58 -39.22 8.34
CA LYS A 178 -18.32 -38.38 7.17
C LYS A 178 -19.21 -37.16 7.25
N GLU A 179 -18.60 -35.98 7.20
CA GLU A 179 -19.30 -34.71 7.08
C GLU A 179 -18.88 -34.01 5.79
N GLU A 180 -19.82 -33.29 5.19
CA GLU A 180 -19.53 -32.43 4.04
C GLU A 180 -18.62 -31.29 4.49
N GLY A 181 -17.41 -31.25 3.96
CA GLY A 181 -16.39 -30.26 4.27
C GLY A 181 -15.67 -29.77 3.01
N VAL A 182 -14.61 -29.00 3.22
CA VAL A 182 -13.85 -28.37 2.14
C VAL A 182 -12.54 -29.10 1.89
N ILE A 183 -12.32 -29.45 0.63
CA ILE A 183 -11.11 -30.12 0.12
C ILE A 183 -10.27 -29.09 -0.63
N LEU A 184 -8.96 -29.09 -0.38
CA LEU A 184 -7.99 -28.27 -1.08
C LEU A 184 -7.15 -29.10 -2.03
N THR A 185 -6.88 -28.55 -3.21
CA THR A 185 -5.99 -29.17 -4.20
C THR A 185 -4.53 -29.21 -3.71
N SER A 186 -3.71 -30.09 -4.28
CA SER A 186 -2.28 -30.19 -3.94
C SER A 186 -1.46 -28.98 -4.39
N ASN A 187 -1.87 -28.31 -5.47
CA ASN A 187 -1.30 -27.04 -5.90
C ASN A 187 -2.27 -25.91 -5.53
N ILE A 188 -2.00 -25.24 -4.40
CA ILE A 188 -2.84 -24.17 -3.90
C ILE A 188 -2.33 -22.85 -4.46
N LYS A 189 -3.24 -22.09 -5.05
CA LYS A 189 -3.00 -20.74 -5.54
C LYS A 189 -3.71 -19.72 -4.66
N VAL A 190 -3.01 -18.64 -4.38
CA VAL A 190 -3.48 -17.54 -3.54
C VAL A 190 -3.34 -16.25 -4.32
N LYS A 191 -4.39 -15.44 -4.29
CA LYS A 191 -4.42 -14.12 -4.89
C LYS A 191 -4.23 -13.07 -3.78
N ALA A 192 -3.12 -12.35 -3.85
CA ALA A 192 -2.84 -11.19 -3.03
C ALA A 192 -3.18 -9.91 -3.79
N TYR A 193 -3.80 -8.96 -3.11
CA TYR A 193 -4.24 -7.68 -3.65
C TYR A 193 -3.93 -6.56 -2.68
N ILE A 194 -3.42 -5.45 -3.20
CA ILE A 194 -3.27 -4.21 -2.46
C ILE A 194 -3.73 -3.02 -3.32
N LYS A 195 -4.42 -2.08 -2.67
CA LYS A 195 -4.78 -0.78 -3.23
C LYS A 195 -4.22 0.33 -2.35
N LEU A 196 -3.42 1.20 -2.94
CA LEU A 196 -2.87 2.36 -2.27
C LEU A 196 -3.48 3.66 -2.82
N SER A 197 -3.68 4.68 -1.98
CA SER A 197 -4.08 6.01 -2.44
C SER A 197 -3.45 7.16 -1.66
N LYS A 198 -2.85 8.09 -2.40
CA LYS A 198 -2.20 9.29 -1.88
C LYS A 198 -2.41 10.44 -2.86
N GLN A 199 -2.75 11.63 -2.34
CA GLN A 199 -2.87 12.86 -3.15
C GLN A 199 -3.77 12.71 -4.40
N ASN A 200 -4.95 12.08 -4.26
CA ASN A 200 -5.90 11.81 -5.34
C ASN A 200 -5.37 10.91 -6.48
N VAL A 201 -4.25 10.22 -6.25
CA VAL A 201 -3.77 9.13 -7.09
C VAL A 201 -4.02 7.83 -6.37
N SER A 202 -4.43 6.80 -7.10
CA SER A 202 -4.56 5.45 -6.57
C SER A 202 -3.81 4.46 -7.44
N ARG A 203 -3.23 3.44 -6.81
CA ARG A 203 -2.60 2.33 -7.50
C ARG A 203 -3.12 1.02 -6.95
N GLU A 204 -3.39 0.08 -7.84
CA GLU A 204 -3.85 -1.26 -7.52
C GLU A 204 -2.89 -2.28 -8.12
N VAL A 205 -2.53 -3.29 -7.33
CA VAL A 205 -1.65 -4.38 -7.76
C VAL A 205 -2.24 -5.71 -7.27
N LYS A 206 -2.22 -6.71 -8.14
CA LYS A 206 -2.71 -8.07 -7.89
C LYS A 206 -1.63 -9.07 -8.25
N ARG A 207 -1.46 -10.11 -7.45
CA ARG A 207 -0.54 -11.23 -7.72
C ARG A 207 -1.19 -12.56 -7.39
N GLU A 208 -1.00 -13.52 -8.27
CA GLU A 208 -1.35 -14.91 -8.05
C GLU A 208 -0.07 -15.67 -7.72
N VAL A 209 -0.05 -16.32 -6.56
CA VAL A 209 1.12 -16.97 -5.99
C VAL A 209 0.77 -18.43 -5.73
N SER A 210 1.63 -19.34 -6.18
CA SER A 210 1.51 -20.76 -5.85
C SER A 210 2.30 -21.05 -4.59
N LEU A 211 1.70 -21.74 -3.64
CA LEU A 211 2.42 -22.18 -2.44
C LEU A 211 3.43 -23.28 -2.79
N ARG A 212 4.60 -23.23 -2.17
CA ARG A 212 5.61 -24.30 -2.27
C ARG A 212 5.38 -25.36 -1.22
N ASN A 213 4.97 -24.92 -0.04
CA ASN A 213 4.67 -25.80 1.06
C ASN A 213 3.23 -26.29 0.97
N SER A 214 3.05 -27.51 1.44
CA SER A 214 1.74 -28.01 1.77
C SER A 214 1.20 -27.18 2.94
N LEU A 215 -0.01 -26.64 2.84
CA LEU A 215 -0.69 -26.01 4.00
C LEU A 215 -1.06 -27.02 5.10
N TYR A 216 -0.69 -28.28 4.92
CA TYR A 216 -0.76 -29.35 5.88
C TYR A 216 0.63 -29.48 6.54
N GLY A 217 0.93 -28.64 7.54
CA GLY A 217 2.23 -28.66 8.25
C GLY A 217 2.52 -29.94 9.05
N ASP A 218 3.67 -29.96 9.75
CA ASP A 218 4.22 -31.11 10.52
C ASP A 218 3.45 -31.49 11.80
N ASP A 219 2.48 -30.67 12.23
CA ASP A 219 1.53 -31.06 13.27
C ASP A 219 0.48 -31.93 12.56
N LEU A 220 0.62 -33.27 12.68
CA LEU A 220 -0.14 -34.42 12.11
C LEU A 220 -1.68 -34.29 12.04
N THR A 221 -2.18 -33.18 11.53
CA THR A 221 -3.59 -32.90 11.35
C THR A 221 -3.71 -31.99 10.13
N ASN A 222 -3.81 -32.60 8.95
CA ASN A 222 -4.06 -32.00 7.63
C ASN A 222 -5.16 -30.91 7.65
N LYS A 223 -4.86 -29.69 8.10
CA LYS A 223 -5.84 -28.64 8.38
C LYS A 223 -5.33 -27.26 7.98
N VAL A 224 -6.01 -26.65 7.02
CA VAL A 224 -5.98 -25.20 6.87
C VAL A 224 -6.87 -24.60 7.93
N LYS A 225 -6.40 -23.61 8.68
CA LYS A 225 -7.13 -23.03 9.81
C LYS A 225 -7.76 -21.71 9.38
N ILE A 226 -9.03 -21.70 8.97
CA ILE A 226 -9.76 -20.44 8.75
C ILE A 226 -10.49 -20.04 10.02
N VAL A 227 -10.05 -18.94 10.61
CA VAL A 227 -10.66 -18.41 11.83
C VAL A 227 -12.01 -17.77 11.50
N LYS A 228 -13.08 -18.36 12.05
CA LYS A 228 -14.35 -17.67 12.25
C LYS A 228 -14.40 -17.25 13.72
N VAL A 229 -14.36 -15.94 13.98
CA VAL A 229 -14.72 -15.41 15.30
C VAL A 229 -16.23 -15.24 15.30
N ASN A 230 -16.93 -16.13 16.02
CA ASN A 230 -18.31 -15.86 16.38
C ASN A 230 -18.28 -14.83 17.51
N GLY A 231 -19.07 -13.77 17.41
CA GLY A 231 -19.17 -12.77 18.48
C GLY A 231 -19.38 -13.47 19.82
N SER A 232 -18.49 -13.18 20.78
CA SER A 232 -18.25 -13.82 22.10
C SER A 232 -17.06 -14.78 22.16
N ASP A 233 -16.94 -15.73 21.23
CA ASP A 233 -15.94 -16.80 21.31
C ASP A 233 -14.75 -16.53 20.37
N LYS A 234 -13.62 -16.14 20.96
CA LYS A 234 -12.31 -15.97 20.29
C LYS A 234 -11.69 -17.33 19.91
N THR A 235 -12.46 -18.22 19.27
CA THR A 235 -12.01 -19.58 18.91
C THR A 235 -11.61 -19.68 17.44
N ILE A 236 -10.45 -20.30 17.19
CA ILE A 236 -9.94 -20.61 15.85
C ILE A 236 -10.65 -21.87 15.33
N ILE A 237 -11.41 -21.74 14.25
CA ILE A 237 -12.08 -22.87 13.56
C ILE A 237 -11.21 -23.29 12.35
N GLU A 238 -11.37 -24.51 11.84
CA GLU A 238 -10.49 -25.08 10.80
C GLU A 238 -11.30 -25.41 9.54
N ILE A 239 -10.74 -25.17 8.34
CA ILE A 239 -11.40 -25.30 7.01
C ILE A 239 -12.12 -26.65 6.85
N LYS A 240 -11.55 -27.74 7.40
CA LYS A 240 -12.16 -29.07 7.31
C LYS A 240 -13.59 -29.13 7.83
N TYR A 241 -14.00 -28.20 8.70
CA TYR A 241 -15.32 -28.16 9.32
C TYR A 241 -16.24 -27.08 8.73
N PHE A 242 -15.81 -26.37 7.69
CA PHE A 242 -16.64 -25.38 7.01
C PHE A 242 -17.30 -26.00 5.78
N LYS A 243 -18.54 -25.57 5.50
CA LYS A 243 -19.16 -25.79 4.20
C LYS A 243 -18.57 -24.82 3.19
N LEU A 244 -18.47 -25.24 1.93
CA LEU A 244 -17.95 -24.38 0.85
C LEU A 244 -18.70 -23.05 0.74
N GLY A 245 -20.02 -23.07 0.95
CA GLY A 245 -20.85 -21.87 0.98
C GLY A 245 -20.45 -20.88 2.08
N ASP A 246 -20.04 -21.36 3.25
CA ASP A 246 -19.64 -20.52 4.38
C ASP A 246 -18.32 -19.81 4.10
N ILE A 247 -17.35 -20.50 3.49
CA ILE A 247 -16.04 -19.91 3.14
C ILE A 247 -16.21 -18.84 2.06
N LYS A 248 -17.06 -19.09 1.05
CA LYS A 248 -17.38 -18.11 0.01
C LYS A 248 -18.08 -16.88 0.58
N ALA A 249 -19.04 -17.06 1.50
CA ALA A 249 -19.76 -15.96 2.14
C ALA A 249 -18.85 -15.05 2.99
N GLN A 250 -17.76 -15.60 3.54
CA GLN A 250 -16.76 -14.83 4.29
C GLN A 250 -15.78 -14.07 3.38
N GLY A 251 -15.76 -14.36 2.08
CA GLY A 251 -14.86 -13.72 1.12
C GLY A 251 -13.41 -14.19 1.17
N TYR A 252 -13.16 -15.38 1.74
CA TYR A 252 -11.83 -16.00 1.82
C TYR A 252 -11.40 -16.70 0.52
N VAL A 253 -12.36 -16.93 -0.37
CA VAL A 253 -12.15 -17.46 -1.72
C VAL A 253 -12.48 -16.36 -2.72
N ASP A 254 -11.66 -16.25 -3.75
CA ASP A 254 -11.91 -15.33 -4.87
C ASP A 254 -12.97 -15.94 -5.78
N ALA A 255 -14.17 -15.36 -5.79
CA ALA A 255 -15.36 -15.90 -6.45
C ALA A 255 -15.34 -15.74 -7.98
#